data_AF-A0A6M3JA27-F1
#
_entry.id   AF-A0A6M3JA27-F1
#
_cell.length_a   1.000
_cell.length_b   1.000
_cell.length_c   1.000
_cell.angle_alpha   90.00
_cell.angle_beta   90.00
_cell.angle_gamma   90.00
#
_symmetry.space_group_name_H-M   'P 1'
#
loop_
_entity.id
_entity.type
_entity.pdbx_description
1 polymer ?
#
loop_
_entity_poly.entity_id
_entity_poly.type
_entity_poly.pdbx_seq_one_letter_code
_entity_poly.pdbx_strand_id
1 'polypeptide(L)' 'MQKFNETVYVQRLLIGEGGLEISAGSAAPTHTAKQGSLYIRTGQAINACLYINTDGGTTWTLANAIQA' A
#
# COMPACT_ATOMS: atom_id res chain seq x y z
N MET A 1 37.97 21.59 16.06
CA MET A 1 36.58 21.45 15.58
C MET A 1 36.31 19.96 15.43
N GLN A 2 35.38 19.41 16.21
CA GLN A 2 35.05 17.98 16.20
C GLN A 2 34.28 17.67 14.91
N LYS A 3 34.79 16.73 14.10
CA LYS A 3 34.05 16.20 12.95
C LYS A 3 33.12 15.12 13.47
N PHE A 4 31.82 15.32 13.31
CA PHE A 4 30.82 14.31 13.61
C PHE A 4 30.75 13.35 12.43
N ASN A 5 31.14 12.08 12.65
CA ASN A 5 30.95 11.01 11.68
C ASN A 5 29.51 10.50 11.82
N GLU A 6 28.58 11.09 11.07
CA GLU A 6 27.18 10.68 11.12
C GLU A 6 26.93 9.54 10.13
N THR A 7 26.57 8.37 10.65
CA THR A 7 25.98 7.30 9.85
C THR A 7 24.53 7.67 9.55
N VAL A 8 24.23 7.99 8.29
CA VAL A 8 22.85 8.21 7.83
C VAL A 8 22.15 6.86 7.75
N TYR A 9 21.30 6.56 8.74
CA TYR A 9 20.37 5.44 8.64
C TYR A 9 19.25 5.82 7.69
N VAL A 10 19.37 5.45 6.41
CA VAL A 10 18.22 5.47 5.51
C VAL A 10 17.26 4.38 5.99
N GLN A 11 16.17 4.77 6.65
CA GLN A 11 15.10 3.84 6.99
C GLN A 11 14.42 3.41 5.69
N ARG A 12 14.94 2.35 5.06
CA ARG A 12 14.27 1.71 3.93
C ARG A 12 13.09 0.95 4.50
N LEU A 13 11.88 1.47 4.31
CA LEU A 13 10.68 0.65 4.47
C LEU A 13 10.59 -0.29 3.27
N LEU A 14 11.20 -1.48 3.36
CA LEU A 14 10.94 -2.56 2.40
C LEU A 14 9.58 -3.17 2.76
N ILE A 15 8.56 -2.89 1.96
CA ILE A 15 7.29 -3.64 2.00
C ILE A 15 7.37 -4.64 0.85
N GLY A 16 7.99 -5.79 1.10
CA GLY A 16 8.08 -6.90 0.15
C GLY A 16 9.21 -6.80 -0.89
N GLU A 17 10.01 -7.85 -0.95
CA GLU A 17 10.99 -8.07 -2.02
C GLU A 17 10.21 -8.46 -3.29
N GLY A 18 9.78 -7.47 -4.08
CA GLY A 18 8.96 -7.72 -5.29
C GLY A 18 8.16 -6.55 -5.88
N GLY A 19 8.20 -5.34 -5.30
CA GLY A 19 7.43 -4.20 -5.82
C GLY A 19 5.96 -4.19 -5.36
N LEU A 20 5.71 -4.64 -4.14
CA LEU A 20 4.43 -4.43 -3.45
C LEU A 20 4.23 -2.93 -3.20
N GLU A 21 3.02 -2.43 -3.40
CA GLU A 21 2.68 -1.02 -3.19
C GLU A 21 1.72 -0.86 -2.00
N ILE A 22 1.92 0.21 -1.23
CA ILE A 22 0.89 0.77 -0.35
C ILE A 22 0.60 2.19 -0.83
N SER A 23 -0.64 2.44 -1.27
CA SER A 23 -1.06 3.74 -1.78
C SER A 23 -2.40 4.19 -1.19
N ALA A 24 -2.80 5.44 -1.45
CA ALA A 24 -4.02 6.00 -0.91
C ALA A 24 -4.69 6.99 -1.87
N GLY A 25 -6.01 7.13 -1.76
CA GLY A 25 -6.79 8.09 -2.53
C GLY A 25 -8.26 8.14 -2.14
N SER A 26 -9.00 9.13 -2.64
CA SER A 26 -10.37 9.41 -2.19
C SER A 26 -11.43 8.49 -2.82
N ALA A 27 -11.17 7.99 -4.02
CA ALA A 27 -12.06 7.10 -4.76
C ALA A 27 -11.68 5.62 -4.57
N ALA A 28 -12.53 4.72 -5.04
CA ALA A 28 -12.15 3.31 -5.19
C ALA A 28 -11.01 3.19 -6.22
N PRO A 29 -10.02 2.32 -5.99
CA PRO A 29 -8.87 2.17 -6.88
C PRO A 29 -9.29 1.53 -8.22
N THR A 30 -8.75 2.05 -9.32
CA THR A 30 -9.00 1.56 -10.69
C THR A 30 -7.71 1.27 -11.48
N HIS A 31 -6.56 1.46 -10.85
CA HIS A 31 -5.25 1.27 -11.46
C HIS A 31 -4.73 -0.16 -11.25
N THR A 32 -3.76 -0.54 -12.08
CA THR A 32 -3.03 -1.80 -11.92
C THR A 32 -2.03 -1.69 -10.77
N ALA A 33 -1.97 -2.69 -9.90
CA ALA A 33 -0.91 -2.82 -8.91
C ALA A 33 -0.49 -4.29 -8.81
N LYS A 34 0.67 -4.57 -8.22
CA LYS A 34 1.11 -5.96 -8.02
C LYS A 34 0.15 -6.69 -7.08
N GLN A 35 -0.03 -7.99 -7.31
CA GLN A 35 -0.81 -8.84 -6.41
C GLN A 35 -0.28 -8.70 -4.97
N GLY A 36 -1.18 -8.52 -4.01
CA GLY A 36 -0.88 -8.26 -2.60
C GLY A 36 -0.73 -6.78 -2.24
N SER A 37 -0.74 -5.85 -3.20
CA SER A 37 -0.67 -4.41 -2.92
C SER A 37 -1.89 -3.94 -2.11
N LEU A 38 -1.70 -2.94 -1.27
CA LEU A 38 -2.72 -2.37 -0.40
C LEU A 38 -3.09 -0.96 -0.85
N TYR A 39 -4.38 -0.63 -0.83
CA TYR A 39 -4.88 0.72 -1.09
C TYR A 39 -5.77 1.20 0.04
N ILE A 40 -5.44 2.35 0.62
CA ILE A 40 -6.22 3.01 1.68
C ILE A 40 -7.12 4.07 1.03
N ARG A 41 -8.44 3.87 1.12
CA ARG A 41 -9.40 4.85 0.62
C ARG A 41 -9.69 5.89 1.70
N THR A 42 -9.36 7.14 1.42
CA THR A 42 -9.52 8.27 2.34
C THR A 42 -10.84 9.02 2.15
N GLY A 43 -11.64 8.67 1.15
CA GLY A 43 -12.95 9.26 0.91
C GLY A 43 -14.04 8.74 1.85
N GLN A 44 -15.20 9.40 1.82
CA GLN A 44 -16.38 9.03 2.60
C GLN A 44 -17.03 7.74 2.07
N ALA A 45 -16.49 6.58 2.42
CA ALA A 45 -17.12 5.29 2.16
C ALA A 45 -17.31 4.54 3.49
N ILE A 46 -18.56 4.28 3.84
CA ILE A 46 -18.98 3.89 5.20
C ILE A 46 -18.39 2.54 5.64
N ASN A 47 -17.85 1.71 4.75
CA ASN A 47 -17.30 0.39 5.08
C ASN A 47 -16.15 -0.07 4.15
N ALA A 48 -15.50 0.86 3.44
CA ALA A 48 -14.58 0.53 2.34
C ALA A 48 -13.29 1.36 2.40
N CYS A 49 -12.55 1.20 3.51
CA CYS A 49 -11.34 1.95 3.81
C CYS A 49 -10.05 1.26 3.34
N LEU A 50 -10.06 -0.07 3.18
CA LEU A 50 -8.88 -0.84 2.78
C LEU A 50 -9.20 -1.84 1.66
N TYR A 51 -8.37 -1.85 0.62
CA TYR A 51 -8.45 -2.77 -0.51
C TYR A 51 -7.13 -3.53 -0.66
N ILE A 52 -7.21 -4.75 -1.20
CA ILE A 52 -6.08 -5.59 -1.59
C ILE A 52 -6.19 -5.89 -3.09
N ASN A 53 -5.09 -5.72 -3.83
CA ASN A 53 -5.01 -6.17 -5.21
C ASN A 53 -4.81 -7.68 -5.23
N THR A 54 -5.73 -8.44 -5.83
CA THR A 54 -5.75 -9.92 -5.71
C THR A 54 -5.19 -10.65 -6.92
N ASP A 55 -5.00 -9.96 -8.04
CA ASP A 55 -4.66 -10.57 -9.34
C ASP A 55 -3.48 -9.91 -10.06
N GLY A 56 -2.90 -8.83 -9.52
CA GLY A 56 -1.88 -8.05 -10.20
C GLY A 56 -2.41 -7.11 -11.28
N GLY A 57 -3.73 -7.03 -11.44
CA GLY A 57 -4.46 -6.25 -12.44
C GLY A 57 -5.17 -5.07 -11.80
N THR A 58 -6.33 -4.68 -12.36
CA THR A 58 -7.16 -3.58 -11.83
C THR A 58 -8.22 -4.06 -10.83
N THR A 59 -8.18 -5.33 -10.42
CA THR A 59 -9.14 -5.89 -9.48
C THR A 59 -8.69 -5.64 -8.06
N TRP A 60 -9.54 -4.93 -7.31
CA TRP A 60 -9.30 -4.59 -5.91
C TRP A 60 -10.43 -5.13 -5.05
N THR A 61 -10.08 -6.02 -4.14
CA THR A 61 -11.03 -6.62 -3.21
C THR A 61 -10.99 -5.85 -1.90
N LEU A 62 -12.16 -5.54 -1.34
CA LEU A 62 -12.22 -4.97 0.01
C LEU A 62 -11.62 -5.95 1.02
N ALA A 63 -10.74 -5.47 1.89
CA ALA A 63 -10.05 -6.34 2.84
C ALA A 63 -11.02 -7.08 3.79
N ASN A 64 -12.17 -6.48 4.12
CA ASN A 64 -13.21 -7.10 4.93
C ASN A 64 -14.09 -8.12 4.18
N ALA A 65 -13.97 -8.24 2.85
CA ALA A 65 -14.67 -9.23 2.04
C ALA A 65 -13.86 -10.52 1.84
N ILE A 66 -12.60 -10.54 2.28
CA ILE A 66 -11.75 -11.73 2.23
C ILE A 66 -12.18 -12.64 3.39
N GLN A 67 -12.97 -13.66 3.09
CA GLN A 67 -13.30 -14.71 4.05
C GLN A 67 -12.13 -15.70 4.13
N ALA A 68 -11.69 -16.00 5.35
CA ALA A 68 -10.64 -16.98 5.64
C ALA A 68 -11.08 -18.41 5.34
#